data_AF-A0A352MUE6-F1
#
_entry.id   AF-A0A352MUE6-F1
#
_cell.length_a   1.000
_cell.length_b   1.000
_cell.length_c   1.000
_cell.angle_alpha   90.00
_cell.angle_beta   90.00
_cell.angle_gamma   90.00
#
_symmetry.space_group_name_H-M   'P 1'
#
loop_
_entity.id
_entity.type
_entity.pdbx_description
1 polymer ?
#
loop_
_entity_poly.entity_id
_entity_poly.type
_entity_poly.pdbx_seq_one_letter_code
_entity_poly.pdbx_strand_id
1 'polypeptide(L)'
;MDESRMLEILQLYIKEKMSKNDSSHDWWHIERVYNNAIVINEEEKGNLFVVKAIALLHDIYDHKFCNGNIKANLTNLLMNLDLYRFMKYEDIQNILNSCQNLGFSSNFDGLKELSKEGK
;
A
#
# COMPACT_ATOMS: atom_id res chain seq x y z
N MET A 1 -12.42 15.25 0.60
CA MET A 1 -12.43 13.99 1.37
C MET A 1 -11.17 13.97 2.19
N ASP A 2 -11.27 13.69 3.48
CA ASP A 2 -10.11 13.73 4.37
C ASP A 2 -9.26 12.47 4.22
N GLU A 3 -7.96 12.61 4.46
CA GLU A 3 -6.98 11.51 4.40
C GLU A 3 -7.39 10.31 5.26
N SER A 4 -7.88 10.56 6.48
CA SER A 4 -8.40 9.52 7.38
C SER A 4 -9.54 8.72 6.75
N ARG A 5 -10.45 9.37 6.02
CA ARG A 5 -11.58 8.71 5.36
C ARG A 5 -11.12 7.87 4.17
N MET A 6 -10.10 8.32 3.44
CA MET A 6 -9.49 7.53 2.36
C MET A 6 -8.86 6.25 2.90
N LEU A 7 -8.14 6.35 4.02
CA LEU A 7 -7.54 5.21 4.70
C LEU A 7 -8.59 4.23 5.22
N GLU A 8 -9.68 4.72 5.79
CA GLU A 8 -10.79 3.88 6.25
C GLU A 8 -11.41 3.09 5.09
N ILE A 9 -11.65 3.73 3.94
CA ILE A 9 -12.15 3.06 2.73
C ILE A 9 -11.19 1.95 2.29
N LEU A 10 -9.88 2.23 2.27
CA LEU A 10 -8.85 1.23 1.93
C LEU A 10 -8.84 0.06 2.93
N GLN A 11 -8.88 0.35 4.23
CA GLN A 11 -8.92 -0.67 5.28
C GLN A 11 -10.14 -1.59 5.15
N LEU A 12 -11.32 -1.01 4.95
CA LEU A 12 -12.56 -1.77 4.75
C LEU A 12 -12.47 -2.66 3.51
N TYR A 13 -11.96 -2.12 2.40
CA TYR A 13 -11.77 -2.88 1.17
C TYR A 13 -10.82 -4.06 1.36
N ILE A 14 -9.67 -3.84 2.02
CA ILE A 14 -8.68 -4.88 2.30
C ILE A 14 -9.26 -5.95 3.20
N LYS A 15 -9.94 -5.55 4.27
CA LYS A 15 -10.56 -6.48 5.21
C LYS A 15 -11.61 -7.34 4.53
N GLU A 16 -12.42 -6.77 3.65
CA GLU A 16 -13.39 -7.52 2.84
C GLU A 16 -12.69 -8.46 1.85
N LYS A 17 -11.62 -8.00 1.20
CA LYS A 17 -10.87 -8.78 0.21
C LYS A 17 -10.16 -9.98 0.85
N MET A 18 -9.52 -9.76 2.00
CA MET A 18 -8.79 -10.79 2.77
C MET A 18 -9.77 -11.79 3.41
N SER A 19 -10.94 -11.35 3.87
CA SER A 19 -12.02 -12.25 4.36
C SER A 19 -12.47 -13.27 3.30
N LYS A 20 -12.27 -12.97 2.01
CA LYS A 20 -12.60 -13.85 0.88
C LYS A 20 -11.42 -14.70 0.38
N ASN A 21 -10.19 -14.43 0.83
CA ASN A 21 -8.97 -15.09 0.36
C ASN A 21 -8.34 -15.98 1.44
N ASP A 22 -7.45 -16.88 1.01
CA ASP A 22 -6.79 -17.93 1.80
C ASP A 22 -6.20 -17.44 3.13
N SER A 23 -6.33 -18.27 4.18
CA SER A 23 -5.89 -18.02 5.58
C SER A 23 -4.37 -17.79 5.78
N SER A 24 -3.56 -17.79 4.71
CA SER A 24 -2.14 -17.44 4.79
C SER A 24 -1.87 -15.94 4.67
N HIS A 25 -2.84 -15.14 4.20
CA HIS A 25 -2.78 -13.67 4.13
C HIS A 25 -3.88 -13.08 5.01
N ASP A 26 -3.70 -13.23 6.32
CA ASP A 26 -4.66 -12.74 7.30
C ASP A 26 -4.53 -11.23 7.50
N TRP A 27 -5.66 -10.55 7.71
CA TRP A 27 -5.72 -9.12 8.12
C TRP A 27 -4.74 -8.78 9.25
N TRP A 28 -4.50 -9.73 10.15
CA TRP A 28 -3.56 -9.61 11.27
C TRP A 28 -2.10 -9.39 10.83
N HIS A 29 -1.68 -9.88 9.66
CA HIS A 29 -0.37 -9.56 9.09
C HIS A 29 -0.30 -8.08 8.70
N ILE A 30 -1.28 -7.61 7.92
CA ILE A 30 -1.37 -6.23 7.46
C ILE A 30 -1.48 -5.27 8.64
N GLU A 31 -2.29 -5.61 9.65
CA GLU A 31 -2.47 -4.78 10.85
C GLU A 31 -1.17 -4.62 11.64
N ARG A 32 -0.36 -5.68 11.77
CA ARG A 32 0.96 -5.57 12.41
C ARG A 32 1.90 -4.65 11.62
N VAL A 33 1.96 -4.80 10.30
CA VAL A 33 2.79 -3.94 9.44
C VAL A 33 2.31 -2.50 9.50
N TYR A 34 1.00 -2.27 9.48
CA TYR A 34 0.38 -0.94 9.61
C TYR A 34 0.77 -0.25 10.92
N ASN A 35 0.67 -0.95 12.05
CA ASN A 35 1.06 -0.39 13.35
C ASN A 35 2.56 -0.10 13.43
N ASN A 36 3.40 -1.00 12.91
CA ASN A 36 4.84 -0.78 12.87
C ASN A 36 5.22 0.41 11.99
N ALA A 37 4.59 0.55 10.83
CA ALA A 37 4.83 1.66 9.91
C ALA A 37 4.47 3.02 10.54
N ILE A 38 3.41 3.07 11.37
CA ILE A 38 3.08 4.28 12.14
C ILE A 38 4.20 4.63 13.11
N VAL A 39 4.65 3.66 13.91
CA VAL A 39 5.72 3.86 14.92
C VAL A 39 7.02 4.32 14.26
N ILE A 40 7.43 3.68 13.15
CA ILE A 40 8.63 4.09 12.41
C ILE A 40 8.49 5.53 11.89
N ASN A 41 7.31 5.91 11.41
CA ASN A 41 7.08 7.26 10.91
C ASN A 41 7.05 8.33 12.02
N GLU A 42 6.86 7.97 13.29
CA GLU A 42 7.01 8.92 14.41
C GLU A 42 8.45 9.43 14.53
N GLU A 43 9.43 8.56 14.25
CA GLU A 43 10.86 8.90 14.25
C GLU A 43 11.27 9.54 12.92
N GLU A 44 10.88 8.95 11.79
CA GLU A 44 11.26 9.41 10.46
C GLU A 44 10.54 10.71 10.05
N LYS A 45 9.36 11.01 10.59
CA LYS A 45 8.57 12.23 10.26
C LYS A 45 8.29 12.38 8.76
N GLY A 46 7.99 11.27 8.07
CA GLY A 46 7.50 11.27 6.70
C GLY A 46 6.01 11.56 6.60
N ASN A 47 5.47 11.55 5.37
CA ASN A 47 4.03 11.72 5.16
C ASN A 47 3.25 10.51 5.71
N LEU A 48 2.62 10.69 6.86
CA LEU A 48 1.89 9.64 7.57
C LEU A 48 0.77 9.02 6.74
N PHE A 49 0.09 9.81 5.91
CA PHE A 49 -0.96 9.30 5.02
C PHE A 49 -0.40 8.32 3.99
N VAL A 50 0.71 8.68 3.33
CA VAL A 50 1.38 7.86 2.32
C VAL A 50 1.91 6.57 2.94
N VAL A 51 2.58 6.66 4.10
CA VAL A 51 3.10 5.48 4.83
C VAL A 51 1.97 4.50 5.17
N LYS A 52 0.85 5.02 5.71
CA LYS A 52 -0.32 4.21 6.04
C LYS A 52 -0.94 3.56 4.80
N ALA A 53 -1.03 4.29 3.69
CA ALA A 53 -1.56 3.75 2.44
C ALA A 53 -0.66 2.63 1.87
N ILE A 54 0.66 2.81 1.90
CA ILE A 54 1.64 1.80 1.49
C ILE A 54 1.49 0.53 2.34
N ALA A 55 1.47 0.68 3.67
CA ALA A 55 1.35 -0.45 4.59
C ALA A 55 0.02 -1.22 4.43
N LEU A 56 -1.03 -0.57 3.96
CA LEU A 56 -2.30 -1.24 3.65
C LEU A 56 -2.26 -1.97 2.30
N LEU A 57 -1.65 -1.36 1.28
CA LEU A 57 -1.68 -1.85 -0.09
C LEU A 57 -0.58 -2.87 -0.42
N HIS A 58 0.49 -2.94 0.37
CA HIS A 58 1.68 -3.76 0.05
C HIS A 58 1.37 -5.25 -0.16
N ASP A 59 0.41 -5.80 0.57
CA ASP A 59 0.13 -7.26 0.60
C ASP A 59 -1.11 -7.66 -0.24
N ILE A 60 -1.88 -6.70 -0.77
CA ILE A 60 -3.08 -6.99 -1.58
C ILE A 60 -2.72 -7.66 -2.91
N TYR A 61 -1.58 -7.27 -3.50
CA TYR A 61 -1.16 -7.71 -4.83
C TYR A 61 0.17 -8.46 -4.76
N ASP A 62 0.23 -9.42 -3.84
CA ASP A 62 1.31 -10.39 -3.85
C ASP A 62 1.36 -11.09 -5.21
N HIS A 63 2.57 -11.24 -5.74
CA HIS A 63 2.93 -11.66 -7.10
C HIS A 63 2.36 -13.05 -7.46
N LYS A 64 1.81 -13.77 -6.48
CA LYS A 64 1.09 -15.04 -6.64
C LYS A 64 -0.30 -14.92 -7.28
N PHE A 65 -0.99 -13.78 -7.15
CA PHE A 65 -2.38 -13.64 -7.61
C PHE A 65 -2.55 -12.70 -8.83
N CYS A 66 -1.49 -12.03 -9.27
CA CYS A 66 -1.54 -11.11 -10.40
C CYS A 66 -0.40 -11.32 -11.38
N ASN A 67 -0.68 -11.98 -12.51
CA ASN A 67 0.14 -11.93 -13.73
C ASN A 67 -0.01 -10.55 -14.41
N GLY A 68 0.45 -9.47 -13.78
CA GLY A 68 0.26 -8.11 -14.31
C GLY A 68 1.08 -7.02 -13.63
N ASN A 69 1.04 -5.82 -14.22
CA ASN A 69 1.74 -4.64 -13.71
C ASN A 69 1.10 -4.14 -12.40
N ILE A 70 1.80 -4.32 -11.27
CA ILE A 70 1.37 -3.91 -9.92
C ILE A 70 0.90 -2.44 -9.91
N LYS A 71 1.60 -1.54 -10.62
CA LYS A 71 1.21 -0.12 -10.67
C LYS A 71 -0.13 0.10 -11.33
N ALA A 72 -0.41 -0.60 -12.42
CA ALA A 72 -1.68 -0.49 -13.14
C ALA A 72 -2.83 -0.99 -12.25
N ASN A 73 -2.63 -2.10 -11.54
CA ASN A 73 -3.63 -2.66 -10.64
C ASN A 73 -3.95 -1.74 -9.47
N LEU A 74 -2.92 -1.20 -8.80
CA LEU A 74 -3.09 -0.22 -7.74
C LEU A 74 -3.78 1.05 -8.26
N THR A 75 -3.39 1.56 -9.43
CA THR A 75 -4.05 2.72 -10.06
C THR A 75 -5.53 2.46 -10.30
N ASN A 76 -5.87 1.29 -10.86
CA ASN A 76 -7.26 0.88 -11.07
C ASN A 76 -8.03 0.75 -9.75
N LEU A 77 -7.41 0.22 -8.70
CA LEU A 77 -8.01 0.13 -7.37
C LEU A 77 -8.32 1.53 -6.81
N LEU A 78 -7.36 2.46 -6.89
CA LEU A 78 -7.56 3.84 -6.44
C LEU A 78 -8.65 4.56 -7.24
N MET A 79 -8.77 4.27 -8.55
CA MET A 79 -9.85 4.78 -9.39
C MET A 79 -11.21 4.15 -9.03
N ASN A 80 -11.26 2.84 -8.81
CA ASN A 80 -12.49 2.12 -8.47
C ASN A 80 -13.06 2.55 -7.11
N LEU A 81 -12.19 2.91 -6.16
CA LEU A 81 -12.57 3.47 -4.87
C LEU A 81 -12.81 4.99 -4.91
N ASP A 82 -12.75 5.60 -6.10
CA ASP A 82 -12.85 7.05 -6.35
C ASP A 82 -11.85 7.91 -5.55
N LEU A 83 -10.76 7.31 -5.06
CA LEU A 83 -9.73 7.97 -4.26
C LEU A 83 -8.74 8.75 -5.13
N TYR A 84 -8.56 8.33 -6.39
CA TYR A 84 -7.55 8.90 -7.30
C TYR A 84 -7.70 10.43 -7.47
N ARG A 85 -8.93 10.96 -7.50
CA ARG A 85 -9.18 12.41 -7.68
C ARG A 85 -8.90 13.25 -6.43
N PHE A 86 -8.77 12.62 -5.26
CA PHE A 86 -8.60 13.30 -3.98
C PHE A 86 -7.15 13.25 -3.47
N MET A 87 -6.29 12.49 -4.13
CA MET A 87 -4.85 12.44 -3.84
C MET A 87 -4.05 13.30 -4.81
N LYS A 88 -2.90 13.77 -4.32
CA LYS A 88 -1.92 14.45 -5.16
C LYS A 88 -1.20 13.44 -6.05
N TYR A 89 -0.78 13.88 -7.22
CA TYR A 89 -0.06 13.04 -8.17
C TYR A 89 1.24 12.48 -7.55
N GLU A 90 1.94 13.30 -6.78
CA GLU A 90 3.20 12.92 -6.11
C GLU A 90 2.98 11.81 -5.08
N ASP A 91 1.92 11.91 -4.27
CA ASP A 91 1.56 10.90 -3.26
C ASP A 91 1.20 9.58 -3.92
N ILE A 92 0.42 9.63 -5.02
CA ILE A 92 0.07 8.43 -5.80
C ILE A 92 1.33 7.77 -6.35
N GLN A 93 2.22 8.53 -6.98
CA GLN A 93 3.48 7.98 -7.49
C GLN A 93 4.33 7.36 -6.38
N ASN A 94 4.34 7.98 -5.20
CA ASN A 94 5.09 7.48 -4.05
C ASN A 94 4.54 6.13 -3.55
N ILE A 95 3.21 6.03 -3.42
CA ILE A 95 2.53 4.78 -3.04
C ILE A 95 2.81 3.69 -4.08
N LEU A 96 2.65 3.99 -5.36
CA LEU A 96 2.85 3.04 -6.46
C LEU A 96 4.29 2.52 -6.54
N ASN A 97 5.28 3.41 -6.37
CA ASN A 97 6.70 3.03 -6.38
C ASN A 97 7.06 2.17 -5.17
N SER A 98 6.58 2.54 -3.98
CA SER A 98 6.89 1.82 -2.74
C SER A 98 6.27 0.43 -2.76
N CYS A 99 4.99 0.30 -3.14
CA CYS A 99 4.33 -1.01 -3.23
C CYS A 99 4.97 -1.94 -4.29
N GLN A 100 5.51 -1.40 -5.39
CA GLN A 100 6.22 -2.19 -6.39
C GLN A 100 7.54 -2.77 -5.86
N ASN A 101 8.25 -2.03 -5.02
CA ASN A 101 9.59 -2.37 -4.55
C ASN A 101 9.60 -3.18 -3.24
N LEU A 102 8.51 -3.19 -2.48
CA LEU A 102 8.37 -3.93 -1.21
C LEU A 102 8.10 -5.44 -1.40
N GLY A 103 7.74 -5.89 -2.61
CA GLY A 103 7.55 -7.31 -2.90
C GLY A 103 8.86 -8.09 -2.83
N PHE A 104 8.87 -9.25 -2.15
CA PHE A 104 10.04 -10.12 -1.97
C PHE A 104 10.74 -10.50 -3.30
N SER A 105 10.00 -10.55 -4.41
CA SER A 105 10.51 -10.82 -5.76
C SER A 105 11.31 -9.67 -6.39
N SER A 106 11.19 -8.44 -5.89
CA SER A 106 11.82 -7.24 -6.45
C SER A 106 13.29 -7.09 -6.05
N ASN A 107 13.77 -7.88 -5.09
CA ASN A 107 15.16 -7.84 -4.59
C ASN A 107 16.21 -8.37 -5.59
N PHE A 108 15.82 -8.83 -6.77
CA PHE A 108 16.76 -9.31 -7.79
C PHE A 108 17.14 -8.25 -8.85
N ASP A 109 16.32 -7.23 -9.08
CA ASP A 109 16.55 -6.22 -10.12
C ASP A 109 16.77 -4.82 -9.51
N GLY A 110 17.97 -4.62 -8.96
CA GLY A 110 18.56 -3.30 -8.74
C GLY A 110 17.77 -2.34 -7.85
N LEU A 111 18.19 -2.24 -6.59
CA LEU A 111 17.81 -1.23 -5.59
C LEU A 111 17.51 0.14 -6.22
N LYS A 112 16.25 0.40 -6.58
CA LYS A 112 15.78 1.76 -6.87
C LYS A 112 15.66 2.48 -5.54
N GLU A 113 16.27 3.66 -5.44
CA GLU A 113 16.15 4.51 -4.26
C GLU A 113 14.68 4.73 -3.93
N LEU A 114 14.25 4.12 -2.84
CA LEU A 114 12.96 4.36 -2.25
C LEU A 114 12.93 5.76 -1.65
N SER A 115 11.77 6.39 -1.71
CA SER A 115 11.47 7.61 -0.97
C SER A 115 11.60 7.36 0.53
N LYS A 116 11.62 8.43 1.32
CA LYS A 116 11.67 8.33 2.78
C LYS A 116 10.50 7.53 3.35
N GLU A 117 9.34 7.58 2.68
CA GLU A 117 8.13 6.85 3.09
C GLU A 117 8.12 5.38 2.67
N GLY A 118 8.98 4.99 1.72
CA GLY A 118 9.08 3.62 1.21
C GLY A 118 10.29 2.83 1.73
N LYS A 119 11.23 3.49 2.42
CA LYS A 119 12.39 2.87 3.09
C LYS A 119 12.00 2.30 4.44
#